data_AF-A0A6I1QUP9-F1
#
_entry.id   AF-A0A6I1QUP9-F1
#
_cell.length_a   1.000
_cell.length_b   1.000
_cell.length_c   1.000
_cell.angle_alpha   90.00
_cell.angle_beta   90.00
_cell.angle_gamma   90.00
#
_symmetry.space_group_name_H-M   'P 1'
#
loop_
_entity.id
_entity.type
_entity.pdbx_description
1 polymer ?
#
loop_
_entity_poly.entity_id
_entity_poly.type
_entity_poly.pdbx_seq_one_letter_code
_entity_poly.pdbx_strand_id
1 'polypeptide(L)'
;MAITSFGIEKEQLAEILREARVGKAQLPDFQRGWVWDDAHVRGLLASISLAYPIGAVMMLRAGGDHVRFKQRPLEGAPPSGDEQAERLILDGQQRLTSLFQSLMLGEPVATRDERGKEISRWYYIDMRKALDSGESEREEAIISLPADRVVRTFRNQVISDYSTSEKEYEAMLFPLTQVFHSAEWRSGFFRHWKYDPKQIKLWDQFEQDVIKRFEQYHIPVIELSKDTPKEAVCAVFEKVNAGGVTLTVFELLTATFAADGYELRKDWAERQRTLQQHRVLRDFSSTDFLQAVTLLSTWDRRKRALAQGSQGERAPAVGCRRTDMLKLSLDGYTTWADQVVLGLLRAERFLAKQHLFDTRFLPYGSQIIPLSTILSAMDKDWDAQGNSDKLARWFWCGVFGELYGGTTETRFGRDLPEVLAWLKGGPEPRTIVDAVFSKERLLSLRTRGSAA
;
A
#
# COMPACT_ATOMS: atom_id res chain seq x y z
N MET A 1 -22.04 19.35 -11.10
CA MET A 1 -20.89 19.65 -11.98
C MET A 1 -19.84 18.60 -11.70
N ALA A 2 -19.37 17.88 -12.71
CA ALA A 2 -18.24 16.98 -12.55
C ALA A 2 -16.98 17.85 -12.42
N ILE A 3 -16.62 18.18 -11.18
CA ILE A 3 -15.32 18.81 -10.89
C ILE A 3 -14.28 17.74 -11.21
N THR A 4 -13.42 18.00 -12.19
CA THR A 4 -12.26 17.15 -12.50
C THR A 4 -11.48 16.92 -11.21
N SER A 5 -11.50 15.70 -10.69
CA SER A 5 -10.88 15.35 -9.40
C SER A 5 -9.37 15.14 -9.50
N PHE A 6 -8.79 15.31 -10.69
CA PHE A 6 -7.37 15.14 -10.95
C PHE A 6 -6.90 16.03 -12.10
N GLY A 7 -5.63 16.46 -12.03
CA GLY A 7 -4.91 17.18 -13.09
C GLY A 7 -3.76 16.33 -13.64
N ILE A 8 -3.39 16.54 -14.91
CA ILE A 8 -2.17 15.97 -15.50
C ILE A 8 -1.27 17.15 -15.89
N GLU A 9 -0.19 17.33 -15.15
CA GLU A 9 0.75 18.42 -15.35
C GLU A 9 2.12 17.88 -15.75
N LYS A 10 2.93 18.73 -16.40
CA LYS A 10 4.33 18.41 -16.68
C LYS A 10 5.17 19.23 -15.71
N GLU A 11 5.80 18.55 -14.77
CA GLU A 11 6.64 19.20 -13.76
C GLU A 11 8.11 18.86 -14.00
N GLN A 12 9.00 19.78 -13.65
CA GLN A 12 10.44 19.54 -13.72
C GLN A 12 10.83 18.51 -12.65
N LEU A 13 11.58 17.49 -13.06
CA LEU A 13 12.09 16.46 -12.14
C LEU A 13 12.91 17.09 -11.01
N ALA A 14 13.74 18.08 -11.32
CA ALA A 14 14.57 18.77 -10.35
C ALA A 14 13.74 19.46 -9.24
N GLU A 15 12.55 19.98 -9.58
CA GLU A 15 11.62 20.57 -8.61
C GLU A 15 11.09 19.50 -7.65
N ILE A 16 10.55 18.40 -8.20
CA ILE A 16 10.00 17.30 -7.42
C ILE A 16 11.05 16.72 -6.46
N LEU A 17 12.28 16.53 -6.92
CA LEU A 17 13.38 16.03 -6.08
C LEU A 17 13.77 17.05 -5.00
N ARG A 18 13.68 18.35 -5.28
CA ARG A 18 13.93 19.39 -4.29
C ARG A 18 12.84 19.43 -3.22
N GLU A 19 11.57 19.32 -3.62
CA GLU A 19 10.46 19.21 -2.68
C GLU A 19 10.59 17.98 -1.79
N ALA A 20 11.02 16.84 -2.34
CA ALA A 20 11.31 15.65 -1.55
C ALA A 20 12.45 15.90 -0.55
N ARG A 21 13.50 16.65 -0.95
CA ARG A 21 14.62 17.01 -0.09
C ARG A 21 14.21 17.84 1.13
N VAL A 22 13.28 18.78 0.93
CA VAL A 22 12.80 19.68 1.99
C VAL A 22 11.55 19.14 2.71
N GLY A 23 11.12 17.91 2.41
CA GLY A 23 9.98 17.28 3.09
C GLY A 23 8.59 17.75 2.61
N LYS A 24 8.49 18.56 1.54
CA LYS A 24 7.20 18.96 0.95
C LYS A 24 6.53 17.82 0.18
N ALA A 25 7.31 16.97 -0.47
CA ALA A 25 6.84 15.76 -1.13
C ALA A 25 7.29 14.53 -0.31
N GLN A 26 6.33 13.78 0.23
CA GLN A 26 6.60 12.62 1.11
C GLN A 26 5.91 11.35 0.62
N LEU A 27 6.31 10.22 1.18
CA LEU A 27 5.67 8.93 0.95
C LEU A 27 4.64 8.65 2.04
N PRO A 28 3.49 8.07 1.71
CA PRO A 28 2.66 7.44 2.71
C PRO A 28 3.39 6.26 3.39
N ASP A 29 3.32 6.15 4.71
CA ASP A 29 4.08 5.17 5.52
C ASP A 29 3.72 3.70 5.19
N PHE A 30 2.55 3.46 4.61
CA PHE A 30 2.12 2.13 4.18
C PHE A 30 2.76 1.63 2.88
N GLN A 31 3.45 2.51 2.13
CA GLN A 31 4.18 2.07 0.95
C GLN A 31 5.39 1.24 1.34
N ARG A 32 5.62 0.14 0.60
CA ARG A 32 6.79 -0.74 0.80
C ARG A 32 8.11 0.04 0.78
N GLY A 33 9.15 -0.48 1.41
CA GLY A 33 10.50 0.05 1.25
C GLY A 33 10.95 0.06 -0.21
N TRP A 34 12.00 0.82 -0.49
CA TRP A 34 12.67 0.79 -1.79
C TRP A 34 13.40 -0.54 -1.99
N VAL A 35 13.29 -1.11 -3.19
CA VAL A 35 13.74 -2.49 -3.49
C VAL A 35 14.43 -2.61 -4.85
N TRP A 36 14.70 -1.49 -5.53
CA TRP A 36 15.38 -1.52 -6.83
C TRP A 36 16.85 -1.92 -6.67
N ASP A 37 17.34 -2.74 -7.60
CA ASP A 37 18.74 -3.13 -7.68
C ASP A 37 19.56 -2.11 -8.50
N ASP A 38 20.88 -2.32 -8.54
CA ASP A 38 21.80 -1.47 -9.29
C ASP A 38 21.45 -1.33 -10.78
N ALA A 39 21.02 -2.42 -11.42
CA ALA A 39 20.69 -2.42 -12.85
C ALA A 39 19.48 -1.53 -13.15
N HIS A 40 18.42 -1.62 -12.34
CA HIS A 40 17.25 -0.75 -12.49
C HIS A 40 17.59 0.74 -12.31
N VAL A 41 18.49 1.08 -11.36
CA VAL A 41 18.93 2.46 -11.17
C VAL A 41 19.74 2.95 -12.38
N ARG A 42 20.66 2.14 -12.91
CA ARG A 42 21.45 2.48 -14.11
C ARG A 42 20.57 2.69 -15.34
N GLY A 43 19.63 1.77 -15.61
CA GLY A 43 18.69 1.90 -16.72
C GLY A 43 17.81 3.16 -16.63
N LEU A 44 17.38 3.53 -15.42
CA LEU A 44 16.61 4.75 -15.19
C LEU A 44 17.42 6.02 -15.48
N LEU A 45 18.67 6.08 -15.00
CA LEU A 45 19.58 7.20 -15.26
C LEU A 45 19.91 7.33 -16.75
N ALA A 46 20.14 6.19 -17.43
CA ALA A 46 20.35 6.13 -18.86
C ALA A 46 19.17 6.72 -19.63
N SER A 47 17.95 6.35 -19.25
CA SER A 47 16.71 6.83 -19.87
C SER A 47 16.56 8.34 -19.78
N ILE A 48 16.83 8.94 -18.60
CA ILE A 48 16.79 10.40 -18.43
C ILE A 48 17.88 11.08 -19.24
N SER A 49 19.08 10.51 -19.30
CA SER A 49 20.18 11.05 -20.11
C SER A 49 19.89 11.05 -21.62
N LEU A 50 18.89 10.28 -22.07
CA LEU A 50 18.37 10.27 -23.44
C LEU A 50 17.08 11.08 -23.60
N ALA A 51 16.59 11.70 -22.53
CA ALA A 51 15.27 12.33 -22.46
C ALA A 51 14.11 11.37 -22.82
N TYR A 52 14.29 10.07 -22.59
CA TYR A 52 13.24 9.07 -22.81
C TYR A 52 12.21 9.10 -21.68
N PRO A 53 10.93 8.84 -21.96
CA PRO A 53 9.87 8.89 -20.96
C PRO A 53 10.02 7.74 -19.94
N ILE A 54 10.14 8.08 -18.66
CA ILE A 54 10.25 7.10 -17.57
C ILE A 54 8.89 6.72 -16.95
N GLY A 55 7.79 7.11 -17.60
CA GLY A 55 6.41 6.98 -17.11
C GLY A 55 5.93 8.16 -16.28
N ALA A 56 4.63 8.19 -15.94
CA ALA A 56 4.03 9.22 -15.08
C ALA A 56 4.28 8.92 -13.59
N VAL A 57 4.17 9.94 -12.74
CA VAL A 57 4.09 9.80 -11.27
C VAL A 57 2.72 10.26 -10.80
N MET A 58 2.24 9.68 -9.71
CA MET A 58 0.95 10.05 -9.14
C MET A 58 1.15 10.65 -7.76
N MET A 59 0.50 11.78 -7.50
CA MET A 59 0.59 12.49 -6.25
C MET A 59 -0.80 12.85 -5.71
N LEU A 60 -0.92 12.97 -4.40
CA LEU A 60 -2.11 13.48 -3.71
C LEU A 60 -1.75 14.78 -3.01
N ARG A 61 -2.47 15.85 -3.29
CA ARG A 61 -2.34 17.09 -2.53
C ARG A 61 -2.82 16.87 -1.10
N ALA A 62 -1.96 17.14 -0.13
CA ALA A 62 -2.25 16.99 1.29
C ALA A 62 -3.04 18.18 1.85
N GLY A 63 -3.44 18.10 3.12
CA GLY A 63 -4.21 19.16 3.79
C GLY A 63 -5.71 19.16 3.50
N GLY A 64 -6.25 18.03 3.04
CA GLY A 64 -7.70 17.80 2.95
C GLY A 64 -8.26 17.16 4.22
N ASP A 65 -9.56 17.33 4.44
CA ASP A 65 -10.26 16.73 5.60
C ASP A 65 -10.53 15.23 5.42
N HIS A 66 -10.47 14.73 4.18
CA HIS A 66 -10.92 13.39 3.84
C HIS A 66 -9.84 12.31 3.95
N VAL A 67 -8.57 12.68 3.82
CA VAL A 67 -7.46 11.72 3.76
C VAL A 67 -6.28 12.22 4.58
N ARG A 68 -6.02 11.54 5.69
CA ARG A 68 -4.81 11.70 6.49
C ARG A 68 -4.08 10.36 6.52
N PHE A 69 -2.86 10.34 6.03
CA PHE A 69 -1.96 9.20 6.09
C PHE A 69 -0.76 9.58 6.93
N LYS A 70 -0.26 8.63 7.72
CA LYS A 70 1.08 8.77 8.29
C LYS A 70 2.08 8.92 7.15
N GLN A 71 2.97 9.89 7.29
CA GLN A 71 3.92 10.29 6.25
C GLN A 71 5.32 9.83 6.65
N ARG A 72 6.15 9.54 5.66
CA ARG A 72 7.58 9.31 5.83
C ARG A 72 8.36 10.00 4.71
N PRO A 73 9.57 10.49 4.99
CA PRO A 73 10.43 11.04 3.95
C PRO A 73 10.80 9.96 2.91
N LEU A 74 11.23 10.43 1.73
CA LEU A 74 11.91 9.57 0.76
C LEU A 74 13.14 8.92 1.41
N GLU A 75 13.50 7.71 0.98
CA GLU A 75 14.69 7.06 1.54
C GLU A 75 15.95 7.86 1.19
N GLY A 76 16.76 8.14 2.22
CA GLY A 76 17.91 9.04 2.17
C GLY A 76 17.58 10.52 2.38
N ALA A 77 16.31 10.95 2.27
CA ALA A 77 15.98 12.34 2.56
C ALA A 77 16.09 12.63 4.07
N PRO A 78 16.45 13.86 4.48
CA PRO A 78 16.48 14.24 5.89
C PRO A 78 15.14 13.92 6.56
N PRO A 79 15.14 13.56 7.85
CA PRO A 79 13.89 13.42 8.58
C PRO A 79 13.11 14.73 8.47
N SER A 80 11.90 14.64 7.95
CA SER A 80 10.96 15.75 7.96
C SER A 80 10.82 16.21 9.42
N GLY A 81 11.00 17.49 9.70
CA GLY A 81 10.59 18.05 10.99
C GLY A 81 9.07 17.98 11.16
N ASP A 82 8.48 18.85 11.98
CA ASP A 82 7.02 19.00 12.08
C ASP A 82 6.35 19.58 10.80
N GLU A 83 7.11 19.77 9.72
CA GLU A 83 6.58 20.25 8.45
C GLU A 83 5.68 19.20 7.80
N GLN A 84 4.39 19.54 7.68
CA GLN A 84 3.41 18.72 7.00
C GLN A 84 3.72 18.70 5.50
N ALA A 85 3.77 17.49 4.91
CA ALA A 85 3.90 17.37 3.46
C ALA A 85 2.77 18.12 2.75
N GLU A 86 3.10 18.82 1.67
CA GLU A 86 2.13 19.44 0.76
C GLU A 86 1.60 18.41 -0.24
N ARG A 87 2.41 17.40 -0.57
CA ARG A 87 2.11 16.35 -1.55
C ARG A 87 2.55 14.98 -1.06
N LEU A 88 1.73 13.96 -1.33
CA LEU A 88 2.03 12.56 -1.06
C LEU A 88 2.22 11.80 -2.36
N ILE A 89 3.37 11.16 -2.54
CA ILE A 89 3.70 10.35 -3.72
C ILE A 89 2.96 9.01 -3.60
N LEU A 90 1.96 8.81 -4.44
CA LEU A 90 1.13 7.60 -4.47
C LEU A 90 1.68 6.52 -5.43
N ASP A 91 2.32 6.94 -6.51
CA ASP A 91 3.01 6.05 -7.47
C ASP A 91 4.32 6.67 -7.94
N GLY A 92 5.25 5.79 -8.35
CA GLY A 92 6.56 6.19 -8.83
C GLY A 92 7.60 6.34 -7.72
N GLN A 93 7.29 5.90 -6.50
CA GLN A 93 8.20 5.86 -5.36
C GLN A 93 9.57 5.30 -5.75
N GLN A 94 9.62 4.13 -6.40
CA GLN A 94 10.90 3.46 -6.68
C GLN A 94 11.77 4.27 -7.63
N ARG A 95 11.16 4.91 -8.64
CA ARG A 95 11.84 5.80 -9.59
C ARG A 95 12.33 7.06 -8.90
N LEU A 96 11.44 7.79 -8.22
CA LEU A 96 11.77 9.05 -7.55
C LEU A 96 12.83 8.84 -6.45
N THR A 97 12.74 7.76 -5.68
CA THR A 97 13.73 7.42 -4.65
C THR A 97 15.10 7.12 -5.26
N SER A 98 15.14 6.36 -6.36
CA SER A 98 16.41 6.08 -7.07
C SER A 98 17.06 7.36 -7.59
N LEU A 99 16.26 8.27 -8.16
CA LEU A 99 16.73 9.55 -8.69
C LEU A 99 17.17 10.51 -7.58
N PHE A 100 16.41 10.56 -6.48
CA PHE A 100 16.79 11.34 -5.33
C PHE A 100 18.14 10.88 -4.76
N GLN A 101 18.30 9.58 -4.52
CA GLN A 101 19.53 9.03 -3.97
C GLN A 101 20.72 9.20 -4.92
N SER A 102 20.54 8.95 -6.21
CA SER A 102 21.65 9.03 -7.19
C SER A 102 22.04 10.45 -7.61
N LEU A 103 21.12 11.42 -7.55
CA LEU A 103 21.35 12.77 -8.06
C LEU A 103 21.46 13.86 -6.97
N MET A 104 20.85 13.67 -5.79
CA MET A 104 20.68 14.74 -4.79
C MET A 104 21.27 14.44 -3.41
N LEU A 105 21.38 13.16 -3.03
CA LEU A 105 21.78 12.76 -1.67
C LEU A 105 23.23 13.17 -1.33
N GLY A 106 24.15 13.04 -2.29
CA GLY A 106 25.57 13.30 -2.07
C GLY A 106 26.28 12.22 -1.24
N GLU A 107 25.67 11.03 -1.11
CA GLU A 107 26.20 9.84 -0.45
C GLU A 107 26.05 8.62 -1.39
N PRO A 108 26.82 7.53 -1.20
CA PRO A 108 26.65 6.35 -2.04
C PRO A 108 25.32 5.64 -1.75
N VAL A 109 24.60 5.33 -2.82
CA VAL A 109 23.26 4.73 -2.76
C VAL A 109 23.34 3.31 -2.21
N ALA A 110 22.65 3.05 -1.11
CA ALA A 110 22.49 1.71 -0.56
C ALA A 110 21.48 0.94 -1.43
N THR A 111 21.95 -0.02 -2.22
CA THR A 111 21.19 -0.81 -3.21
C THR A 111 21.49 -2.30 -3.10
N ARG A 112 20.95 -3.10 -4.01
CA ARG A 112 21.19 -4.54 -4.12
C ARG A 112 21.82 -4.89 -5.46
N ASP A 113 22.64 -5.94 -5.49
CA ASP A 113 23.03 -6.57 -6.75
C ASP A 113 21.91 -7.48 -7.29
N GLU A 114 22.10 -8.03 -8.49
CA GLU A 114 21.17 -8.98 -9.14
C GLU A 114 20.89 -10.24 -8.31
N ARG A 115 21.73 -10.53 -7.31
CA ARG A 115 21.60 -11.67 -6.39
C ARG A 115 20.93 -11.28 -5.07
N GLY A 116 20.51 -10.02 -4.92
CA GLY A 116 19.87 -9.49 -3.72
C GLY A 116 20.83 -9.12 -2.59
N LYS A 117 22.16 -9.13 -2.82
CA LYS A 117 23.15 -8.74 -1.82
C LYS A 117 23.19 -7.22 -1.69
N GLU A 118 23.18 -6.73 -0.46
CA GLU A 118 23.31 -5.31 -0.17
C GLU A 118 24.70 -4.77 -0.56
N ILE A 119 24.69 -3.66 -1.29
CA ILE A 119 25.86 -2.96 -1.82
C ILE A 119 25.65 -1.45 -1.70
N SER A 120 26.73 -0.67 -1.72
CA SER A 120 26.66 0.80 -1.70
C SER A 120 27.41 1.35 -2.90
N ARG A 121 26.74 2.20 -3.71
CA ARG A 121 27.20 2.57 -5.05
C ARG A 121 27.11 4.06 -5.34
N TRP A 122 28.15 4.58 -5.98
CA TRP A 122 28.10 5.88 -6.65
C TRP A 122 27.77 5.71 -8.12
N TYR A 123 26.94 6.60 -8.66
CA TYR A 123 26.59 6.61 -10.08
C TYR A 123 27.34 7.71 -10.81
N TYR A 124 28.06 7.30 -11.85
CA TYR A 124 28.82 8.16 -12.74
C TYR A 124 28.34 7.96 -14.17
N ILE A 125 28.70 8.89 -15.04
CA ILE A 125 28.54 8.75 -16.48
C ILE A 125 29.87 9.00 -17.19
N ASP A 126 30.25 8.07 -18.04
CA ASP A 126 31.41 8.20 -18.93
C ASP A 126 31.06 9.16 -20.06
N MET A 127 31.71 10.33 -20.07
CA MET A 127 31.42 11.39 -21.02
C MET A 127 31.70 10.96 -22.46
N ARG A 128 32.74 10.15 -22.70
CA ARG A 128 33.11 9.71 -24.05
C ARG A 128 32.09 8.71 -24.57
N LYS A 129 31.77 7.70 -23.76
CA LYS A 129 30.76 6.70 -24.13
C LYS A 129 29.38 7.30 -24.29
N ALA A 130 29.03 8.29 -23.47
CA ALA A 130 27.73 8.96 -23.56
C ALA A 130 27.58 9.78 -24.87
N LEU A 131 28.67 10.34 -25.39
CA LEU A 131 28.69 11.14 -26.61
C LEU A 131 28.91 10.33 -27.90
N ASP A 132 29.36 9.08 -27.78
CA ASP A 132 29.54 8.22 -28.95
C ASP A 132 28.17 7.81 -29.53
N SER A 133 27.83 8.41 -30.66
CA SER A 133 26.52 8.33 -31.31
C SER A 133 26.27 7.05 -32.13
N GLY A 134 27.13 6.03 -31.99
CA GLY A 134 27.19 4.90 -32.92
C GLY A 134 26.65 3.56 -32.44
N GLU A 135 27.10 3.03 -31.30
CA GLU A 135 26.98 1.56 -31.05
C GLU A 135 26.79 1.15 -29.58
N SER A 136 26.96 2.04 -28.60
CA SER A 136 26.84 1.69 -27.18
C SER A 136 25.44 1.95 -26.63
N GLU A 137 24.85 0.97 -25.96
CA GLU A 137 23.65 1.21 -25.16
C GLU A 137 24.00 2.26 -24.09
N ARG A 138 23.26 3.38 -24.02
CA ARG A 138 23.55 4.49 -23.07
C ARG A 138 23.68 4.01 -21.63
N GLU A 139 23.05 2.89 -21.30
CA GLU A 139 23.19 2.20 -20.01
C GLU A 139 24.63 1.80 -19.69
N GLU A 140 25.44 1.43 -20.68
CA GLU A 140 26.87 1.11 -20.50
C GLU A 140 27.73 2.34 -20.19
N ALA A 141 27.25 3.54 -20.54
CA ALA A 141 27.88 4.79 -20.14
C ALA A 141 27.61 5.11 -18.65
N ILE A 142 26.57 4.54 -18.05
CA ILE A 142 26.28 4.70 -16.62
C ILE A 142 27.12 3.71 -15.82
N ILE A 143 28.10 4.23 -15.08
CA ILE A 143 29.04 3.44 -14.31
C ILE A 143 28.63 3.43 -12.84
N SER A 144 28.49 2.23 -12.27
CA SER A 144 28.23 2.00 -10.85
C SER A 144 29.54 1.66 -10.13
N LEU A 145 30.06 2.61 -9.34
CA LEU A 145 31.31 2.45 -8.59
C LEU A 145 31.04 2.08 -7.14
N PRO A 146 31.90 1.28 -6.48
CA PRO A 146 31.81 1.04 -5.04
C PRO A 146 31.90 2.33 -4.22
N ALA A 147 31.51 2.29 -2.94
CA ALA A 147 31.51 3.46 -2.05
C ALA A 147 32.88 4.17 -1.94
N ASP A 148 33.99 3.43 -2.05
CA ASP A 148 35.36 3.98 -2.05
C ASP A 148 35.85 4.43 -3.43
N ARG A 149 35.03 4.26 -4.47
CA ARG A 149 35.28 4.61 -5.88
C ARG A 149 36.47 3.86 -6.50
N VAL A 150 36.87 2.72 -5.93
CA VAL A 150 37.98 1.91 -6.43
C VAL A 150 37.47 0.56 -6.93
N VAL A 151 37.66 0.29 -8.22
CA VAL A 151 37.29 -0.98 -8.86
C VAL A 151 38.39 -2.00 -8.63
N ARG A 152 38.02 -3.18 -8.14
CA ARG A 152 38.96 -4.27 -7.83
C ARG A 152 38.54 -5.59 -8.46
N THR A 153 39.52 -6.45 -8.74
CA THR A 153 39.27 -7.84 -9.14
C THR A 153 38.74 -8.67 -7.97
N PHE A 154 38.29 -9.91 -8.24
CA PHE A 154 37.90 -10.86 -7.18
C PHE A 154 39.05 -11.14 -6.18
N ARG A 155 40.31 -10.94 -6.59
CA ARG A 155 41.52 -11.10 -5.75
C ARG A 155 41.92 -9.80 -5.04
N ASN A 156 41.02 -8.82 -4.97
CA ASN A 156 41.25 -7.52 -4.34
C ASN A 156 42.39 -6.69 -4.96
N GLN A 157 42.74 -6.93 -6.22
CA GLN A 157 43.72 -6.11 -6.94
C GLN A 157 43.02 -4.92 -7.59
N VAL A 158 43.58 -3.72 -7.42
CA VAL A 158 43.02 -2.47 -7.99
C VAL A 158 43.13 -2.51 -9.51
N ILE A 159 41.99 -2.35 -10.18
CA ILE A 159 41.88 -2.22 -11.64
C ILE A 159 41.90 -0.74 -12.01
N SER A 160 41.06 0.06 -11.33
CA SER A 160 40.97 1.50 -11.53
C SER A 160 40.53 2.19 -10.25
N ASP A 161 40.92 3.45 -10.11
CA ASP A 161 40.71 4.25 -8.90
C ASP A 161 40.20 5.63 -9.31
N TYR A 162 39.04 6.00 -8.78
CA TYR A 162 38.36 7.27 -9.02
C TYR A 162 38.06 8.01 -7.71
N SER A 163 38.89 7.79 -6.68
CA SER A 163 38.71 8.33 -5.33
C SER A 163 38.90 9.85 -5.22
N THR A 164 39.52 10.50 -6.20
CA THR A 164 39.76 11.94 -6.21
C THR A 164 39.24 12.57 -7.50
N SER A 165 38.91 13.86 -7.46
CA SER A 165 38.39 14.57 -8.62
C SER A 165 39.40 14.61 -9.78
N GLU A 166 40.71 14.66 -9.52
CA GLU A 166 41.72 14.55 -10.57
C GLU A 166 41.62 13.23 -11.33
N LYS A 167 41.43 12.11 -10.62
CA LYS A 167 41.26 10.78 -11.24
C LYS A 167 39.95 10.68 -12.02
N GLU A 168 38.89 11.31 -11.53
CA GLU A 168 37.62 11.45 -12.26
C GLU A 168 37.83 12.22 -13.58
N TYR A 169 38.58 13.33 -13.55
CA TYR A 169 38.89 14.15 -14.74
C TYR A 169 39.74 13.40 -15.76
N GLU A 170 40.77 12.67 -15.31
CA GLU A 170 41.61 11.84 -16.17
C GLU A 170 40.80 10.76 -16.89
N ALA A 171 39.83 10.18 -16.18
CA ALA A 171 38.95 9.13 -16.68
C ALA A 171 37.74 9.63 -17.48
N MET A 172 37.49 10.95 -17.54
CA MET A 172 36.28 11.53 -18.14
C MET A 172 34.98 10.99 -17.50
N LEU A 173 35.02 10.68 -16.21
CA LEU A 173 33.88 10.17 -15.45
C LEU A 173 33.23 11.31 -14.69
N PHE A 174 32.02 11.69 -15.09
CA PHE A 174 31.25 12.73 -14.43
C PHE A 174 30.36 12.14 -13.32
N PRO A 175 30.45 12.62 -12.06
CA PRO A 175 29.58 12.19 -10.98
C PRO A 175 28.16 12.72 -11.15
N LEU A 176 27.17 11.82 -11.21
CA LEU A 176 25.77 12.22 -11.45
C LEU A 176 25.17 13.01 -10.29
N THR A 177 25.74 12.93 -9.09
CA THR A 177 25.37 13.78 -7.94
C THR A 177 25.66 15.28 -8.18
N GLN A 178 26.46 15.62 -9.18
CA GLN A 178 26.78 17.00 -9.54
C GLN A 178 26.00 17.50 -10.76
N VAL A 179 25.04 16.72 -11.29
CA VAL A 179 24.36 17.05 -12.55
C VAL A 179 23.57 18.36 -12.50
N PHE A 180 22.98 18.71 -11.35
CA PHE A 180 22.24 19.98 -11.17
C PHE A 180 23.14 21.14 -10.71
N HIS A 181 24.42 20.88 -10.41
CA HIS A 181 25.39 21.85 -9.88
C HIS A 181 26.78 21.65 -10.51
N SER A 182 26.82 21.49 -11.83
CA SER A 182 28.02 21.05 -12.58
C SER A 182 29.13 22.10 -12.69
N ALA A 183 28.87 23.36 -12.30
CA ALA A 183 29.77 24.49 -12.51
C ALA A 183 31.13 24.34 -11.80
N GLU A 184 31.15 23.81 -10.57
CA GLU A 184 32.39 23.60 -9.81
C GLU A 184 33.23 22.48 -10.44
N TRP A 185 32.59 21.35 -10.76
CA TRP A 185 33.24 20.23 -11.43
C TRP A 185 33.84 20.65 -12.76
N ARG A 186 33.08 21.35 -13.61
CA ARG A 186 33.53 21.91 -14.89
C ARG A 186 34.78 22.77 -14.73
N SER A 187 34.76 23.66 -13.74
CA SER A 187 35.89 24.57 -13.48
C SER A 187 37.14 23.82 -12.99
N GLY A 188 36.96 22.73 -12.23
CA GLY A 188 38.06 21.82 -11.87
C GLY A 188 38.61 21.08 -13.07
N PHE A 189 37.74 20.49 -13.89
CA PHE A 189 38.07 19.76 -15.11
C PHE A 189 38.88 20.61 -16.10
N PHE A 190 38.44 21.85 -16.39
CA PHE A 190 39.18 22.75 -17.27
C PHE A 190 40.55 23.13 -16.73
N ARG A 191 40.67 23.37 -15.42
CA ARG A 191 41.97 23.67 -14.79
C ARG A 191 42.92 22.48 -14.87
N HIS A 192 42.43 21.27 -14.60
CA HIS A 192 43.22 20.04 -14.68
C HIS A 192 43.81 19.85 -16.09
N TRP A 193 42.99 20.05 -17.13
CA TRP A 193 43.40 19.96 -18.53
C TRP A 193 44.02 21.25 -19.09
N LYS A 194 44.37 22.23 -18.23
CA LYS A 194 44.98 23.52 -18.62
C LYS A 194 44.23 24.23 -19.76
N TYR A 195 42.90 24.16 -19.73
CA TYR A 195 42.01 24.76 -20.72
C TYR A 195 42.25 24.24 -22.16
N ASP A 196 42.63 22.96 -22.32
CA ASP A 196 42.76 22.32 -23.63
C ASP A 196 41.45 22.46 -24.44
N PRO A 197 41.47 23.10 -25.63
CA PRO A 197 40.30 23.28 -26.48
C PRO A 197 39.54 21.99 -26.80
N LYS A 198 40.24 20.84 -26.88
CA LYS A 198 39.59 19.54 -27.14
C LYS A 198 38.71 19.12 -25.98
N GLN A 199 39.17 19.30 -24.75
CA GLN A 199 38.42 18.93 -23.55
C GLN A 199 37.28 19.89 -23.27
N ILE A 200 37.47 21.18 -23.58
CA ILE A 200 36.39 22.17 -23.54
C ILE A 200 35.28 21.77 -24.52
N LYS A 201 35.62 21.44 -25.78
CA LYS A 201 34.63 20.99 -26.77
C LYS A 201 33.90 19.70 -26.34
N LEU A 202 34.62 18.75 -25.74
CA LEU A 202 34.03 17.52 -25.20
C LEU A 202 33.01 17.85 -24.09
N TRP A 203 33.39 18.74 -23.16
CA TRP A 203 32.49 19.21 -22.11
C TRP A 203 31.26 19.90 -22.69
N ASP A 204 31.43 20.84 -23.61
CA ASP A 204 30.31 21.61 -24.18
C ASP A 204 29.28 20.68 -24.84
N GLN A 205 29.75 19.66 -25.57
CA GLN A 205 28.90 18.62 -26.15
C GLN A 205 28.20 17.80 -25.06
N PHE A 206 28.94 17.35 -24.04
CA PHE A 206 28.39 16.58 -22.93
C PHE A 206 27.34 17.38 -22.14
N GLU A 207 27.60 18.66 -21.89
CA GLU A 207 26.68 19.56 -21.20
C GLU A 207 25.38 19.69 -22.00
N GLN A 208 25.49 19.94 -23.31
CA GLN A 208 24.34 20.12 -24.20
C GLN A 208 23.53 18.83 -24.38
N ASP A 209 24.19 17.69 -24.64
CA ASP A 209 23.53 16.44 -25.03
C ASP A 209 23.15 15.55 -23.84
N VAL A 210 23.67 15.84 -22.66
CA VAL A 210 23.46 15.01 -21.46
C VAL A 210 22.98 15.85 -20.28
N ILE A 211 23.80 16.78 -19.76
CA ILE A 211 23.46 17.52 -18.54
C ILE A 211 22.16 18.30 -18.70
N LYS A 212 21.98 19.04 -19.81
CA LYS A 212 20.77 19.82 -20.07
C LYS A 212 19.51 18.96 -20.12
N ARG A 213 19.61 17.68 -20.53
CA ARG A 213 18.48 16.75 -20.52
C ARG A 213 18.04 16.39 -19.11
N PHE A 214 18.97 16.26 -18.15
CA PHE A 214 18.62 16.09 -16.73
C PHE A 214 18.00 17.37 -16.15
N GLU A 215 18.63 18.53 -16.39
CA GLU A 215 18.17 19.83 -15.87
C GLU A 215 16.77 20.19 -16.37
N GLN A 216 16.46 19.89 -17.63
CA GLN A 216 15.20 20.25 -18.28
C GLN A 216 14.21 19.07 -18.34
N TYR A 217 14.51 17.95 -17.68
CA TYR A 217 13.64 16.78 -17.72
C TYR A 217 12.30 17.08 -17.07
N HIS A 218 11.21 16.88 -17.81
CA HIS A 218 9.86 16.99 -17.29
C HIS A 218 9.21 15.61 -17.19
N ILE A 219 8.55 15.36 -16.06
CA ILE A 219 7.80 14.13 -15.83
C ILE A 219 6.30 14.44 -15.79
N PRO A 220 5.44 13.60 -16.40
CA PRO A 220 4.00 13.73 -16.24
C PRO A 220 3.61 13.43 -14.78
N VAL A 221 2.95 14.38 -14.12
CA VAL A 221 2.41 14.25 -12.76
C VAL A 221 0.90 14.19 -12.85
N ILE A 222 0.32 13.10 -12.35
CA ILE A 222 -1.12 12.96 -12.14
C ILE A 222 -1.39 13.37 -10.70
N GLU A 223 -1.92 14.58 -10.50
CA GLU A 223 -2.19 15.11 -9.16
C GLU A 223 -3.68 14.94 -8.81
N LEU A 224 -3.94 14.24 -7.70
CA LEU A 224 -5.27 14.14 -7.08
C LEU A 224 -5.49 15.33 -6.15
N SER A 225 -6.67 15.95 -6.23
CA SER A 225 -7.06 17.03 -5.32
C SER A 225 -7.12 16.55 -3.86
N LYS A 226 -6.89 17.46 -2.91
CA LYS A 226 -7.10 17.25 -1.47
C LYS A 226 -8.54 16.88 -1.10
N ASP A 227 -9.50 17.25 -1.96
CA ASP A 227 -10.92 16.97 -1.80
C ASP A 227 -11.30 15.57 -2.36
N THR A 228 -10.34 14.85 -2.93
CA THR A 228 -10.58 13.50 -3.48
C THR A 228 -11.01 12.57 -2.35
N PRO A 229 -12.18 11.90 -2.45
CA PRO A 229 -12.65 10.98 -1.42
C PRO A 229 -11.64 9.85 -1.20
N LYS A 230 -11.53 9.39 0.05
CA LYS A 230 -10.63 8.29 0.44
C LYS A 230 -10.82 7.08 -0.47
N GLU A 231 -12.06 6.69 -0.76
CA GLU A 231 -12.40 5.55 -1.60
C GLU A 231 -11.83 5.68 -3.03
N ALA A 232 -11.84 6.89 -3.59
CA ALA A 232 -11.31 7.16 -4.93
C ALA A 232 -9.77 7.09 -4.93
N VAL A 233 -9.10 7.67 -3.93
CA VAL A 233 -7.64 7.54 -3.76
C VAL A 233 -7.23 6.07 -3.69
N CYS A 234 -7.97 5.27 -2.92
CA CYS A 234 -7.72 3.83 -2.78
C CYS A 234 -7.86 3.08 -4.10
N ALA A 235 -8.94 3.33 -4.83
CA ALA A 235 -9.23 2.64 -6.08
C ALA A 235 -8.20 2.98 -7.18
N VAL A 236 -7.75 4.24 -7.23
CA VAL A 236 -6.68 4.64 -8.15
C VAL A 236 -5.36 3.97 -7.75
N PHE A 237 -5.02 3.97 -6.46
CA PHE A 237 -3.81 3.33 -5.96
C PHE A 237 -3.78 1.83 -6.27
N GLU A 238 -4.88 1.10 -6.04
CA GLU A 238 -4.99 -0.34 -6.35
C GLU A 238 -4.79 -0.63 -7.85
N LYS A 239 -5.33 0.21 -8.73
CA LYS A 239 -5.19 0.03 -10.19
C LYS A 239 -3.78 0.32 -10.68
N VAL A 240 -3.10 1.29 -10.08
CA VAL A 240 -1.74 1.68 -10.50
C VAL A 240 -0.69 0.74 -9.90
N ASN A 241 -0.92 0.19 -8.70
CA ASN A 241 0.05 -0.65 -7.99
C ASN A 241 0.00 -2.15 -8.36
N ALA A 242 -0.25 -2.51 -9.63
CA ALA A 242 -0.32 -3.91 -10.07
C ALA A 242 0.98 -4.72 -9.83
N GLY A 243 2.14 -4.05 -9.67
CA GLY A 243 3.43 -4.66 -9.30
C GLY A 243 3.91 -4.38 -7.87
N GLY A 244 3.04 -3.81 -7.02
CA GLY A 244 3.30 -3.37 -5.65
C GLY A 244 2.60 -4.21 -4.57
N VAL A 245 2.69 -3.79 -3.30
CA VAL A 245 1.82 -4.33 -2.24
C VAL A 245 0.38 -3.91 -2.58
N THR A 246 -0.52 -4.88 -2.76
CA THR A 246 -1.93 -4.61 -3.02
C THR A 246 -2.52 -3.82 -1.85
N LEU A 247 -3.00 -2.61 -2.13
CA LEU A 247 -3.54 -1.72 -1.09
C LEU A 247 -4.93 -2.17 -0.67
N THR A 248 -4.99 -3.18 0.19
CA THR A 248 -6.26 -3.67 0.75
C THR A 248 -6.87 -2.62 1.68
N VAL A 249 -8.17 -2.77 1.98
CA VAL A 249 -8.87 -1.94 2.97
C VAL A 249 -8.15 -1.94 4.32
N PHE A 250 -7.50 -3.05 4.68
CA PHE A 250 -6.72 -3.17 5.90
C PHE A 250 -5.49 -2.24 5.91
N GLU A 251 -4.74 -2.16 4.81
CA GLU A 251 -3.58 -1.26 4.71
C GLU A 251 -3.98 0.21 4.83
N LEU A 252 -5.12 0.57 4.25
CA LEU A 252 -5.67 1.92 4.30
C LEU A 252 -6.12 2.32 5.70
N LEU A 253 -6.83 1.44 6.39
CA LEU A 253 -7.19 1.69 7.79
C LEU A 253 -5.95 1.72 8.67
N THR A 254 -4.94 0.88 8.40
CA THR A 254 -3.66 0.93 9.11
C THR A 254 -3.00 2.30 8.96
N ALA A 255 -2.95 2.83 7.74
CA ALA A 255 -2.39 4.13 7.45
C ALA A 255 -3.15 5.29 8.10
N THR A 256 -4.48 5.23 8.07
CA THR A 256 -5.33 6.26 8.67
C THR A 256 -5.24 6.22 10.20
N PHE A 257 -5.34 5.05 10.82
CA PHE A 257 -5.27 4.91 12.28
C PHE A 257 -3.88 5.23 12.81
N ALA A 258 -2.82 4.96 12.04
CA ALA A 258 -1.46 5.36 12.40
C ALA A 258 -1.29 6.89 12.45
N ALA A 259 -2.03 7.64 11.63
CA ALA A 259 -2.04 9.10 11.71
C ALA A 259 -2.67 9.60 13.03
N ASP A 260 -3.58 8.81 13.62
CA ASP A 260 -4.19 9.05 14.93
C ASP A 260 -3.41 8.35 16.08
N GLY A 261 -2.18 7.87 15.81
CA GLY A 261 -1.31 7.25 16.81
C GLY A 261 -1.61 5.78 17.13
N TYR A 262 -2.44 5.10 16.32
CA TYR A 262 -2.84 3.70 16.56
C TYR A 262 -2.25 2.71 15.56
N GLU A 263 -1.52 1.70 16.06
CA GLU A 263 -0.85 0.69 15.25
C GLU A 263 -1.76 -0.52 14.93
N LEU A 264 -2.67 -0.37 13.96
CA LEU A 264 -3.64 -1.43 13.60
C LEU A 264 -2.99 -2.78 13.24
N ARG A 265 -1.86 -2.77 12.52
CA ARG A 265 -1.15 -3.99 12.12
C ARG A 265 -0.64 -4.78 13.32
N LYS A 266 -0.17 -4.09 14.36
CA LYS A 266 0.33 -4.71 15.60
C LYS A 266 -0.83 -5.30 16.40
N ASP A 267 -1.90 -4.54 16.60
CA ASP A 267 -3.11 -5.02 17.27
C ASP A 267 -3.72 -6.24 16.55
N TRP A 268 -3.82 -6.20 15.22
CA TRP A 268 -4.29 -7.37 14.46
C TRP A 268 -3.37 -8.57 14.64
N ALA A 269 -2.04 -8.41 14.61
CA ALA A 269 -1.11 -9.52 14.79
C ALA A 269 -1.27 -10.20 16.16
N GLU A 270 -1.54 -9.43 17.22
CA GLU A 270 -1.83 -9.95 18.56
C GLU A 270 -3.16 -10.72 18.58
N ARG A 271 -4.22 -10.17 17.98
CA ARG A 271 -5.53 -10.84 17.88
C ARG A 271 -5.44 -12.11 17.04
N GLN A 272 -4.74 -12.06 15.91
CA GLN A 272 -4.55 -13.18 15.01
C GLN A 272 -3.85 -14.34 15.72
N ARG A 273 -2.83 -14.07 16.55
CA ARG A 273 -2.18 -15.11 17.37
C ARG A 273 -3.17 -15.81 18.29
N THR A 274 -4.08 -15.07 18.92
CA THR A 274 -5.14 -15.64 19.76
C THR A 274 -6.10 -16.49 18.93
N LEU A 275 -6.59 -15.97 17.80
CA LEU A 275 -7.55 -16.68 16.94
C LEU A 275 -6.95 -17.97 16.34
N GLN A 276 -5.68 -17.96 15.96
CA GLN A 276 -4.98 -19.11 15.36
C GLN A 276 -4.81 -20.31 16.31
N GLN A 277 -4.95 -20.10 17.62
CA GLN A 277 -4.99 -21.20 18.60
C GLN A 277 -6.24 -22.07 18.42
N HIS A 278 -7.31 -21.51 17.85
CA HIS A 278 -8.56 -22.20 17.57
C HIS A 278 -8.59 -22.70 16.13
N ARG A 279 -8.67 -24.03 15.96
CA ARG A 279 -8.59 -24.68 14.65
C ARG A 279 -9.62 -24.18 13.64
N VAL A 280 -10.84 -23.87 14.08
CA VAL A 280 -11.94 -23.40 13.23
C VAL A 280 -11.83 -21.91 12.86
N LEU A 281 -10.99 -21.14 13.54
CA LEU A 281 -10.77 -19.70 13.31
C LEU A 281 -9.41 -19.40 12.68
N ARG A 282 -8.60 -20.43 12.39
CA ARG A 282 -7.21 -20.30 11.93
C ARG A 282 -7.07 -19.46 10.66
N ASP A 283 -8.00 -19.62 9.73
CA ASP A 283 -7.98 -18.99 8.41
C ASP A 283 -8.79 -17.69 8.38
N PHE A 284 -9.25 -17.19 9.54
CA PHE A 284 -10.01 -15.94 9.63
C PHE A 284 -9.10 -14.75 9.33
N SER A 285 -9.39 -14.02 8.24
CA SER A 285 -8.49 -13.00 7.71
C SER A 285 -8.66 -11.63 8.39
N SER A 286 -7.70 -10.74 8.16
CA SER A 286 -7.79 -9.35 8.62
C SER A 286 -8.98 -8.62 8.00
N THR A 287 -9.32 -8.95 6.75
CA THR A 287 -10.50 -8.41 6.06
C THR A 287 -11.79 -8.88 6.72
N ASP A 288 -11.92 -10.18 7.03
CA ASP A 288 -13.10 -10.73 7.70
C ASP A 288 -13.30 -10.10 9.09
N PHE A 289 -12.19 -9.88 9.81
CA PHE A 289 -12.20 -9.20 11.09
C PHE A 289 -12.67 -7.74 10.98
N LEU A 290 -12.16 -6.99 10.01
CA LEU A 290 -12.62 -5.64 9.75
C LEU A 290 -14.10 -5.60 9.31
N GLN A 291 -14.57 -6.58 8.55
CA GLN A 291 -15.99 -6.70 8.20
C GLN A 291 -16.84 -6.89 9.46
N ALA A 292 -16.45 -7.77 10.37
CA ALA A 292 -17.17 -8.00 11.63
C ALA A 292 -17.21 -6.73 12.51
N VAL A 293 -16.07 -6.05 12.67
CA VAL A 293 -15.99 -4.80 13.44
C VAL A 293 -16.84 -3.70 12.80
N THR A 294 -16.77 -3.56 11.48
CA THR A 294 -17.56 -2.56 10.73
C THR A 294 -19.06 -2.85 10.85
N LEU A 295 -19.45 -4.11 10.80
CA LEU A 295 -20.84 -4.54 10.92
C LEU A 295 -21.43 -4.16 12.28
N LEU A 296 -20.69 -4.41 13.38
CA LEU A 296 -21.10 -3.99 14.72
C LEU A 296 -21.12 -2.45 14.87
N SER A 297 -20.11 -1.76 14.35
CA SER A 297 -20.02 -0.30 14.39
C SER A 297 -21.18 0.38 13.65
N THR A 298 -21.58 -0.12 12.47
CA THR A 298 -22.72 0.42 11.72
C THR A 298 -24.06 0.05 12.34
N TRP A 299 -24.18 -1.16 12.89
CA TRP A 299 -25.35 -1.58 13.65
C TRP A 299 -25.58 -0.72 14.89
N ASP A 300 -24.55 -0.45 15.67
CA ASP A 300 -24.63 0.39 16.86
C ASP A 300 -24.98 1.85 16.52
N ARG A 301 -24.41 2.39 15.44
CA ARG A 301 -24.82 3.70 14.89
C ARG A 301 -26.30 3.74 14.54
N ARG A 302 -26.82 2.71 13.86
CA ARG A 302 -28.25 2.60 13.56
C ARG A 302 -29.08 2.53 14.83
N LYS A 303 -28.69 1.70 15.80
CA LYS A 303 -29.38 1.53 17.09
C LYS A 303 -29.49 2.86 17.84
N ARG A 304 -28.39 3.63 17.91
CA ARG A 304 -28.37 4.97 18.54
C ARG A 304 -29.27 5.96 17.79
N ALA A 305 -29.24 5.98 16.46
CA ALA A 305 -30.09 6.86 15.65
C ALA A 305 -31.60 6.57 15.83
N LEU A 306 -31.98 5.29 15.89
CA LEU A 306 -33.36 4.88 16.17
C LEU A 306 -33.80 5.29 17.58
N ALA A 307 -32.93 5.13 18.59
CA ALA A 307 -33.19 5.57 19.95
C ALA A 307 -33.37 7.10 20.08
N GLN A 308 -32.74 7.87 19.18
CA GLN A 308 -32.88 9.34 19.09
C GLN A 308 -34.07 9.78 18.22
N GLY A 309 -34.97 8.87 17.83
CA GLY A 309 -36.21 9.20 17.13
C GLY A 309 -36.11 9.23 15.61
N SER A 310 -35.02 8.75 15.02
CA SER A 310 -34.96 8.57 13.56
C SER A 310 -35.97 7.52 13.10
N GLN A 311 -36.75 7.82 12.06
CA GLN A 311 -37.65 6.85 11.44
C GLN A 311 -36.86 5.76 10.69
N GLY A 312 -37.38 4.52 10.69
CA GLY A 312 -36.65 3.31 10.27
C GLY A 312 -35.95 3.36 8.91
N GLU A 313 -36.52 4.05 7.91
CA GLU A 313 -35.92 4.22 6.58
C GLU A 313 -34.86 5.31 6.52
N ARG A 314 -34.91 6.32 7.40
CA ARG A 314 -33.94 7.41 7.48
C ARG A 314 -32.74 7.07 8.37
N ALA A 315 -32.84 6.00 9.17
CA ALA A 315 -31.75 5.55 10.02
C ALA A 315 -30.58 4.99 9.17
N PRO A 316 -29.32 5.17 9.60
CA PRO A 316 -28.15 4.67 8.89
C PRO A 316 -28.27 3.18 8.57
N ALA A 317 -27.79 2.77 7.39
CA ALA A 317 -27.78 1.36 7.01
C ALA A 317 -26.74 0.58 7.82
N VAL A 318 -27.05 -0.69 8.13
CA VAL A 318 -26.10 -1.64 8.69
C VAL A 318 -25.38 -2.31 7.53
N GLY A 319 -24.04 -2.28 7.54
CA GLY A 319 -23.25 -2.74 6.42
C GLY A 319 -21.78 -2.96 6.77
N CYS A 320 -21.13 -3.77 5.97
CA CYS A 320 -19.70 -4.07 6.06
C CYS A 320 -19.05 -4.19 4.68
N ARG A 321 -19.66 -3.55 3.66
CA ARG A 321 -19.06 -3.50 2.33
C ARG A 321 -17.78 -2.67 2.41
N ARG A 322 -16.96 -2.75 1.35
CA ARG A 322 -15.74 -1.94 1.23
C ARG A 322 -15.94 -0.46 1.57
N THR A 323 -17.01 0.15 1.06
CA THR A 323 -17.37 1.55 1.33
C THR A 323 -17.67 1.83 2.80
N ASP A 324 -18.21 0.84 3.53
CA ASP A 324 -18.54 0.97 4.95
C ASP A 324 -17.27 0.82 5.79
N MET A 325 -16.41 -0.14 5.44
CA MET A 325 -15.13 -0.37 6.12
C MET A 325 -14.20 0.83 6.01
N LEU A 326 -14.14 1.51 4.86
CA LEU A 326 -13.30 2.70 4.68
C LEU A 326 -13.76 3.90 5.52
N LYS A 327 -15.02 3.91 5.95
CA LYS A 327 -15.64 4.89 6.86
C LYS A 327 -15.61 4.46 8.33
N LEU A 328 -14.93 3.36 8.66
CA LEU A 328 -14.73 2.95 10.04
C LEU A 328 -13.79 3.93 10.75
N SER A 329 -14.27 4.56 11.82
CA SER A 329 -13.45 5.42 12.68
C SER A 329 -12.62 4.59 13.66
N LEU A 330 -11.53 5.18 14.16
CA LEU A 330 -10.70 4.55 15.19
C LEU A 330 -11.51 4.25 16.47
N ASP A 331 -12.38 5.17 16.89
CA ASP A 331 -13.32 4.96 17.99
C ASP A 331 -14.26 3.77 17.73
N GLY A 332 -14.81 3.67 16.52
CA GLY A 332 -15.64 2.55 16.13
C GLY A 332 -14.89 1.22 16.11
N TYR A 333 -13.62 1.23 15.72
CA TYR A 333 -12.76 0.06 15.75
C TYR A 333 -12.45 -0.37 17.19
N THR A 334 -11.89 0.53 18.00
CA THR A 334 -11.46 0.24 19.38
C THR A 334 -12.61 -0.17 20.30
N THR A 335 -13.81 0.39 20.08
CA THR A 335 -15.03 0.00 20.82
C THR A 335 -15.40 -1.47 20.57
N TRP A 336 -15.30 -1.95 19.32
CA TRP A 336 -15.88 -3.23 18.91
C TRP A 336 -14.86 -4.34 18.67
N ALA A 337 -13.57 -4.03 18.49
CA ALA A 337 -12.55 -5.02 18.17
C ALA A 337 -12.45 -6.14 19.23
N ASP A 338 -12.46 -5.79 20.52
CA ASP A 338 -12.43 -6.77 21.61
C ASP A 338 -13.70 -7.60 21.69
N GLN A 339 -14.85 -6.96 21.45
CA GLN A 339 -16.14 -7.66 21.43
C GLN A 339 -16.20 -8.66 20.28
N VAL A 340 -15.68 -8.32 19.10
CA VAL A 340 -15.57 -9.26 17.97
C VAL A 340 -14.70 -10.46 18.33
N VAL A 341 -13.56 -10.26 18.98
CA VAL A 341 -12.72 -11.40 19.43
C VAL A 341 -13.50 -12.29 20.40
N LEU A 342 -14.19 -11.71 21.38
CA LEU A 342 -15.04 -12.49 22.29
C LEU A 342 -16.16 -13.22 21.55
N GLY A 343 -16.81 -12.59 20.57
CA GLY A 343 -17.83 -13.19 19.73
C GLY A 343 -17.31 -14.32 18.86
N LEU A 344 -16.09 -14.20 18.32
CA LEU A 344 -15.42 -15.27 17.58
C LEU A 344 -15.12 -16.47 18.47
N LEU A 345 -14.65 -16.25 19.70
CA LEU A 345 -14.44 -17.33 20.68
C LEU A 345 -15.76 -18.01 21.09
N ARG A 346 -16.86 -17.26 21.18
CA ARG A 346 -18.20 -17.83 21.37
C ARG A 346 -18.66 -18.61 20.14
N ALA A 347 -18.36 -18.11 18.94
CA ALA A 347 -18.68 -18.78 17.68
C ALA A 347 -17.97 -20.13 17.58
N GLU A 348 -16.71 -20.22 18.01
CA GLU A 348 -16.00 -21.50 18.10
C GLU A 348 -16.71 -22.50 19.00
N ARG A 349 -17.14 -22.09 20.21
CA ARG A 349 -17.91 -22.96 21.12
C ARG A 349 -19.24 -23.39 20.52
N PHE A 350 -19.93 -22.48 19.84
CA PHE A 350 -21.16 -22.80 19.12
C PHE A 350 -20.91 -23.83 18.01
N LEU A 351 -19.90 -23.62 17.17
CA LEU A 351 -19.53 -24.53 16.09
C LEU A 351 -19.11 -25.90 16.61
N ALA A 352 -18.41 -25.96 17.75
CA ALA A 352 -18.08 -27.21 18.43
C ALA A 352 -19.35 -27.98 18.87
N LYS A 353 -20.41 -27.30 19.35
CA LYS A 353 -21.71 -27.92 19.63
C LYS A 353 -22.39 -28.45 18.35
N GLN A 354 -22.08 -27.87 17.19
CA GLN A 354 -22.54 -28.34 15.87
C GLN A 354 -21.58 -29.35 15.23
N HIS A 355 -20.60 -29.87 15.99
CA HIS A 355 -19.59 -30.83 15.55
C HIS A 355 -18.64 -30.32 14.44
N LEU A 356 -18.43 -29.00 14.36
CA LEU A 356 -17.50 -28.34 13.44
C LEU A 356 -16.24 -27.88 14.19
N PHE A 357 -15.11 -28.54 13.93
CA PHE A 357 -13.87 -28.36 14.72
C PHE A 357 -12.66 -27.82 13.93
N ASP A 358 -12.76 -27.70 12.61
CA ASP A 358 -11.64 -27.37 11.72
C ASP A 358 -12.16 -26.56 10.53
N THR A 359 -11.36 -25.61 10.02
CA THR A 359 -11.74 -24.75 8.90
C THR A 359 -12.11 -25.54 7.66
N ARG A 360 -11.50 -26.71 7.45
CA ARG A 360 -11.77 -27.59 6.30
C ARG A 360 -13.16 -28.22 6.32
N PHE A 361 -13.87 -28.17 7.46
CA PHE A 361 -15.24 -28.66 7.58
C PHE A 361 -16.28 -27.54 7.57
N LEU A 362 -15.85 -26.27 7.51
CA LEU A 362 -16.77 -25.15 7.40
C LEU A 362 -17.31 -25.08 5.97
N PRO A 363 -18.64 -25.17 5.77
CA PRO A 363 -19.22 -25.00 4.44
C PRO A 363 -19.00 -23.58 3.91
N TYR A 364 -19.20 -22.58 4.78
CA TYR A 364 -19.02 -21.17 4.47
C TYR A 364 -18.25 -20.47 5.59
N GLY A 365 -16.95 -20.24 5.38
CA GLY A 365 -16.15 -19.43 6.32
C GLY A 365 -16.69 -18.01 6.49
N SER A 366 -17.32 -17.47 5.44
CA SER A 366 -17.95 -16.15 5.43
C SER A 366 -19.11 -16.01 6.43
N GLN A 367 -19.81 -17.10 6.78
CA GLN A 367 -20.90 -17.09 7.76
C GLN A 367 -20.41 -16.92 9.21
N ILE A 368 -19.12 -17.15 9.48
CA ILE A 368 -18.52 -16.86 10.80
C ILE A 368 -18.61 -15.36 11.11
N ILE A 369 -18.56 -14.49 10.09
CA ILE A 369 -18.65 -13.03 10.26
C ILE A 369 -19.97 -12.63 10.95
N PRO A 370 -21.17 -12.87 10.37
CA PRO A 370 -22.42 -12.54 11.05
C PRO A 370 -22.64 -13.35 12.34
N LEU A 371 -22.21 -14.61 12.40
CA LEU A 371 -22.32 -15.41 13.63
C LEU A 371 -21.55 -14.76 14.79
N SER A 372 -20.31 -14.37 14.56
CA SER A 372 -19.45 -13.73 15.56
C SER A 372 -20.01 -12.39 16.02
N THR A 373 -20.58 -11.58 15.11
CA THR A 373 -21.17 -10.29 15.47
C THR A 373 -22.49 -10.44 16.23
N ILE A 374 -23.35 -11.39 15.85
CA ILE A 374 -24.55 -11.74 16.62
C ILE A 374 -24.13 -12.14 18.04
N LEU A 375 -23.17 -13.05 18.19
CA LEU A 375 -22.67 -13.51 19.49
C LEU A 375 -21.92 -12.42 20.28
N SER A 376 -21.36 -11.41 19.60
CA SER A 376 -20.76 -10.23 20.25
C SER A 376 -21.82 -9.29 20.81
N ALA A 377 -22.95 -9.15 20.10
CA ALA A 377 -24.06 -8.27 20.47
C ALA A 377 -25.02 -8.89 21.50
N MET A 378 -24.90 -10.19 21.77
CA MET A 378 -25.62 -10.90 22.82
C MET A 378 -24.90 -10.83 24.17
N ASP A 379 -25.67 -10.89 25.25
CA ASP A 379 -25.16 -11.05 26.61
C ASP A 379 -24.66 -12.51 26.83
N LYS A 380 -24.48 -12.93 28.09
CA LYS A 380 -23.96 -14.26 28.44
C LYS A 380 -24.93 -15.41 28.16
N ASP A 381 -26.15 -15.13 27.69
CA ASP A 381 -27.28 -16.05 27.54
C ASP A 381 -27.44 -16.64 26.13
N TRP A 382 -26.44 -16.49 25.27
CA TRP A 382 -26.44 -17.09 23.93
C TRP A 382 -26.48 -18.63 23.95
N ASP A 383 -25.98 -19.26 25.02
CA ASP A 383 -25.92 -20.70 25.20
C ASP A 383 -27.15 -21.31 25.87
N ALA A 384 -28.11 -20.47 26.30
CA ALA A 384 -29.40 -20.93 26.77
C ALA A 384 -30.10 -21.74 25.68
N GLN A 385 -30.71 -22.87 26.05
CA GLN A 385 -31.21 -23.87 25.10
C GLN A 385 -32.05 -23.26 23.95
N GLY A 386 -33.02 -22.41 24.28
CA GLY A 386 -33.88 -21.78 23.27
C GLY A 386 -33.15 -20.84 22.31
N ASN A 387 -32.12 -20.13 22.77
CA ASN A 387 -31.30 -19.26 21.92
C ASN A 387 -30.33 -20.09 21.06
N SER A 388 -29.72 -21.13 21.64
CA SER A 388 -28.82 -22.05 20.94
C SER A 388 -29.54 -22.77 19.79
N ASP A 389 -30.78 -23.22 20.01
CA ASP A 389 -31.57 -23.91 18.98
C ASP A 389 -31.98 -22.98 17.83
N LYS A 390 -32.36 -21.73 18.15
CA LYS A 390 -32.61 -20.69 17.15
C LYS A 390 -31.37 -20.39 16.32
N LEU A 391 -30.21 -20.21 16.97
CA LEU A 391 -28.94 -19.98 16.28
C LEU A 391 -28.55 -21.17 15.40
N ALA A 392 -28.74 -22.41 15.87
CA ALA A 392 -28.50 -23.61 15.08
C ALA A 392 -29.40 -23.65 13.84
N ARG A 393 -30.69 -23.34 13.99
CA ARG A 393 -31.63 -23.28 12.85
C ARG A 393 -31.19 -22.23 11.84
N TRP A 394 -30.87 -21.00 12.26
CA TRP A 394 -30.37 -19.97 11.35
C TRP A 394 -29.08 -20.40 10.65
N PHE A 395 -28.14 -20.97 11.40
CA PHE A 395 -26.85 -21.41 10.87
C PHE A 395 -27.04 -22.45 9.75
N TRP A 396 -27.78 -23.52 10.03
CA TRP A 396 -28.01 -24.62 9.09
C TRP A 396 -28.94 -24.24 7.93
N CYS A 397 -29.92 -23.36 8.12
CA CYS A 397 -30.69 -22.79 7.01
C CYS A 397 -29.79 -21.98 6.07
N GLY A 398 -28.82 -21.24 6.61
CA GLY A 398 -27.81 -20.54 5.83
C GLY A 398 -26.93 -21.47 4.99
N VAL A 399 -26.49 -22.58 5.61
CA VAL A 399 -25.67 -23.60 4.96
C VAL A 399 -26.46 -24.35 3.89
N PHE A 400 -27.56 -25.02 4.26
CA PHE A 400 -28.35 -25.87 3.36
C PHE A 400 -29.22 -25.11 2.35
N GLY A 401 -29.31 -23.79 2.49
CA GLY A 401 -29.93 -22.92 1.48
C GLY A 401 -28.91 -22.31 0.50
N GLU A 402 -27.63 -22.70 0.58
CA GLU A 402 -26.51 -22.14 -0.19
C GLU A 402 -26.40 -20.59 -0.11
N LEU A 403 -26.89 -19.98 0.97
CA LEU A 403 -27.15 -18.53 1.05
C LEU A 403 -25.89 -17.67 1.24
N TYR A 404 -24.75 -18.31 1.54
CA TYR A 404 -23.45 -17.68 1.78
C TYR A 404 -22.39 -17.98 0.70
N GLY A 405 -22.78 -18.57 -0.43
CA GLY A 405 -21.89 -18.86 -1.56
C GLY A 405 -21.66 -17.70 -2.55
N GLY A 406 -22.36 -16.56 -2.38
CA GLY A 406 -22.36 -15.43 -3.33
C GLY A 406 -21.99 -14.07 -2.69
N THR A 407 -22.69 -13.00 -3.08
CA THR A 407 -22.51 -11.63 -2.50
C THR A 407 -23.09 -11.54 -1.08
N THR A 408 -22.27 -11.88 -0.09
CA THR A 408 -22.73 -12.11 1.29
C THR A 408 -22.83 -10.85 2.16
N GLU A 409 -22.19 -9.73 1.80
CA GLU A 409 -22.10 -8.55 2.68
C GLU A 409 -23.45 -7.89 2.93
N THR A 410 -24.32 -7.90 1.91
CA THR A 410 -25.70 -7.40 2.05
C THR A 410 -26.51 -8.28 3.01
N ARG A 411 -26.23 -9.60 3.00
CA ARG A 411 -26.89 -10.56 3.88
C ARG A 411 -26.42 -10.38 5.32
N PHE A 412 -25.12 -10.17 5.55
CA PHE A 412 -24.58 -9.87 6.88
C PHE A 412 -25.26 -8.66 7.55
N GLY A 413 -25.46 -7.58 6.77
CA GLY A 413 -26.16 -6.37 7.21
C GLY A 413 -27.62 -6.60 7.62
N ARG A 414 -28.28 -7.64 7.09
CA ARG A 414 -29.64 -8.04 7.43
C ARG A 414 -29.68 -9.03 8.59
N ASP A 415 -28.81 -10.04 8.57
CA ASP A 415 -28.79 -11.11 9.56
C ASP A 415 -28.56 -10.58 10.97
N LEU A 416 -27.60 -9.67 11.16
CA LEU A 416 -27.28 -9.16 12.48
C LEU A 416 -28.53 -8.57 13.19
N PRO A 417 -29.24 -7.56 12.63
CA PRO A 417 -30.43 -7.04 13.26
C PRO A 417 -31.61 -8.03 13.28
N GLU A 418 -31.84 -8.82 12.22
CA GLU A 418 -32.98 -9.74 12.14
C GLU A 418 -32.86 -10.90 13.14
N VAL A 419 -31.68 -11.52 13.25
CA VAL A 419 -31.45 -12.63 14.18
C VAL A 419 -31.53 -12.15 15.62
N LEU A 420 -30.95 -10.99 15.95
CA LEU A 420 -31.06 -10.41 17.29
C LEU A 420 -32.51 -10.08 17.66
N ALA A 421 -33.32 -9.59 16.71
CA ALA A 421 -34.74 -9.37 16.94
C ALA A 421 -35.49 -10.69 17.16
N TRP A 422 -35.22 -11.71 16.34
CA TRP A 422 -35.86 -13.03 16.46
C TRP A 422 -35.53 -13.75 17.78
N LEU A 423 -34.28 -13.64 18.23
CA LEU A 423 -33.87 -14.18 19.53
C LEU A 423 -34.68 -13.56 20.67
N LYS A 424 -35.03 -12.27 20.56
CA LYS A 424 -35.90 -11.53 21.51
C LYS A 424 -37.40 -11.72 21.28
N GLY A 425 -37.82 -12.65 20.42
CA GLY A 425 -39.22 -12.94 20.14
C GLY A 425 -39.83 -12.20 18.95
N GLY A 426 -39.01 -11.53 18.14
CA GLY A 426 -39.41 -10.94 16.86
C GLY A 426 -39.68 -11.98 15.76
N PRO A 427 -39.92 -11.55 14.51
CA PRO A 427 -40.18 -12.44 13.37
C PRO A 427 -38.95 -13.26 12.97
N GLU A 428 -39.18 -14.36 12.23
CA GLU A 428 -38.08 -15.17 11.70
C GLU A 428 -37.20 -14.36 10.71
N PRO A 429 -35.86 -14.51 10.77
CA PRO A 429 -34.95 -13.87 9.82
C PRO A 429 -35.18 -14.35 8.40
N ARG A 430 -34.93 -13.49 7.42
CA ARG A 430 -35.06 -13.83 5.99
C ARG A 430 -34.17 -14.99 5.59
N THR A 431 -32.99 -15.14 6.19
CA THR A 431 -32.11 -16.28 5.94
C THR A 431 -32.75 -17.64 6.27
N ILE A 432 -33.75 -17.69 7.17
CA ILE A 432 -34.54 -18.89 7.41
C ILE A 432 -35.68 -19.02 6.39
N VAL A 433 -36.38 -17.91 6.11
CA VAL A 433 -37.53 -17.89 5.20
C VAL A 433 -37.12 -18.18 3.75
N ASP A 434 -36.00 -17.65 3.31
CA ASP A 434 -35.45 -17.79 1.96
C ASP A 434 -34.72 -19.13 1.76
N ALA A 435 -34.50 -19.92 2.82
CA ALA A 435 -33.76 -21.16 2.73
C ALA A 435 -34.59 -22.23 1.99
N VAL A 436 -34.11 -22.63 0.82
CA VAL A 436 -34.68 -23.71 0.02
C VAL A 436 -33.68 -24.84 -0.06
N PHE A 437 -34.06 -26.01 0.43
CA PHE A 437 -33.23 -27.22 0.37
C PHE A 437 -33.77 -28.18 -0.70
N SER A 438 -32.95 -28.46 -1.72
CA SER A 438 -33.26 -29.52 -2.71
C SER A 438 -32.60 -30.83 -2.28
N LYS A 439 -33.41 -31.88 -2.13
CA LYS A 439 -32.90 -33.21 -1.82
C LYS A 439 -31.98 -33.76 -2.94
N GLU A 440 -32.26 -33.44 -4.21
CA GLU A 440 -31.39 -33.87 -5.31
C GLU A 440 -30.00 -33.26 -5.20
N ARG A 441 -29.92 -32.03 -4.68
CA ARG A 441 -28.66 -31.30 -4.51
C ARG A 441 -27.72 -32.03 -3.56
N LEU A 442 -28.22 -32.51 -2.42
CA LEU A 442 -27.47 -33.32 -1.45
C LEU A 442 -26.82 -34.55 -2.09
N LEU A 443 -27.52 -35.22 -3.00
CA LEU A 443 -27.02 -36.40 -3.71
C LEU A 443 -25.96 -36.05 -4.78
N SER A 444 -25.88 -34.78 -5.18
CA SER A 444 -24.98 -34.29 -6.24
C SER A 444 -23.71 -33.63 -5.72
N LEU A 445 -23.53 -33.52 -4.40
CA LEU A 445 -22.36 -32.87 -3.80
C LEU A 445 -21.08 -33.67 -4.06
N ARG A 446 -20.14 -33.05 -4.79
CA ARG A 446 -18.85 -33.68 -5.16
C ARG A 446 -17.63 -33.05 -4.50
N THR A 447 -17.78 -31.91 -3.81
CA THR A 447 -16.66 -31.21 -3.17
C THR A 447 -16.97 -30.90 -1.72
N ARG A 448 -15.94 -30.84 -0.87
CA ARG A 448 -16.07 -30.58 0.58
C ARG A 448 -16.61 -29.18 0.93
N GLY A 449 -16.44 -28.21 0.03
CA GLY A 449 -16.95 -26.84 0.21
C GLY A 449 -18.32 -26.60 -0.42
N SER A 450 -18.91 -27.60 -1.08
CA SER A 450 -20.29 -27.50 -1.54
C SER A 450 -21.20 -27.72 -0.33
N ALA A 451 -21.87 -26.66 0.13
CA ALA A 451 -23.05 -26.86 0.96
C ALA A 451 -24.15 -27.48 0.10
N ALA A 452 -24.96 -28.34 0.71
CA ALA A 452 -26.11 -28.97 0.07
C ALA A 452 -27.17 -27.96 -0.35
#